data_AF-A0A7L4ZHT6-F1
#
_entry.id   AF-A0A7L4ZHT6-F1
#
_cell.length_a   1.000
_cell.length_b   1.000
_cell.length_c   1.000
_cell.angle_alpha   90.00
_cell.angle_beta   90.00
_cell.angle_gamma   90.00
#
_symmetry.space_group_name_H-M   'P 1'
#
loop_
_entity.id
_entity.type
_entity.pdbx_description
1 polymer ?
#
loop_
_entity_poly.entity_id
_entity_poly.type
_entity_poly.pdbx_seq_one_letter_code
_entity_poly.pdbx_strand_id
1 'polypeptide(L)' 'MIYNVLKTSAKEALNGTSVLHTIALQNGVSILRVHDVKEAMECVKLVGMIGC' A
#
# COMPACT_ATOMS: atom_id res chain seq x y z
N MET A 1 5.84 -1.28 -11.89
CA MET A 1 6.14 -0.82 -10.52
C MET A 1 5.90 0.67 -10.43
N ILE A 2 5.41 1.15 -9.29
CA ILE A 2 4.84 2.48 -9.09
C ILE A 2 5.85 3.61 -9.36
N TYR A 3 7.14 3.35 -9.17
CA TYR A 3 8.22 4.29 -9.46
C TYR A 3 8.28 4.74 -10.94
N ASN A 4 7.86 3.90 -11.90
CA ASN A 4 7.82 4.28 -13.32
C ASN A 4 6.75 5.35 -13.57
N VAL A 5 5.63 5.26 -12.86
CA VAL A 5 4.52 6.21 -12.96
C VAL A 5 4.91 7.52 -12.29
N LEU A 6 5.52 7.45 -11.11
CA LEU A 6 5.94 8.62 -10.35
C LEU A 6 7.25 9.24 -10.86
N LYS A 7 7.97 8.56 -11.76
CA LYS A 7 9.33 8.93 -12.23
C LYS A 7 10.32 9.15 -11.07
N THR A 8 10.22 8.30 -10.05
CA THR A 8 11.09 8.36 -8.85
C THR A 8 11.94 7.09 -8.72
N SER A 9 12.77 7.01 -7.69
CA SER A 9 13.40 5.73 -7.32
C SER A 9 12.37 4.77 -6.71
N ALA A 10 12.67 3.46 -6.72
CA ALA A 10 11.84 2.44 -6.08
C ALA A 10 11.64 2.71 -4.58
N LYS A 11 12.67 3.24 -3.90
CA LYS A 11 12.64 3.60 -2.49
C LYS A 11 11.71 4.80 -2.22
N GLU A 12 11.70 5.78 -3.10
CA GLU A 12 10.83 6.97 -2.97
C GLU A 12 9.37 6.68 -3.37
N ALA A 13 9.14 5.65 -4.18
CA ALA A 13 7.80 5.22 -4.57
C ALA A 13 7.04 4.50 -3.44
N LEU A 14 7.65 4.31 -2.26
CA LEU A 14 7.04 3.62 -1.11
C LEU A 14 5.69 4.25 -0.72
N ASN A 15 5.59 5.58 -0.75
CA ASN A 15 4.34 6.28 -0.51
C ASN A 15 3.24 5.86 -1.51
N GLY A 16 3.57 5.82 -2.80
CA GLY A 16 2.63 5.38 -3.82
C GLY A 16 2.20 3.92 -3.64
N THR A 17 3.09 3.04 -3.19
CA THR A 17 2.78 1.66 -2.83
C THR A 17 1.78 1.58 -1.68
N SER A 18 2.00 2.35 -0.60
CA SER A 18 1.08 2.42 0.54
C SER A 18 -0.31 2.91 0.14
N VAL A 19 -0.40 3.96 -0.68
CA VAL A 19 -1.69 4.48 -1.17
C VAL A 19 -2.45 3.42 -1.97
N LEU A 20 -1.78 2.71 -2.88
CA LEU A 20 -2.42 1.66 -3.66
C LEU A 20 -2.83 0.45 -2.80
N HIS A 21 -2.06 0.11 -1.77
CA HIS A 21 -2.46 -0.90 -0.80
C HIS A 21 -3.69 -0.47 -0.01
N THR A 22 -3.75 0.77 0.46
CA THR A 22 -4.93 1.31 1.15
C THR A 22 -6.19 1.21 0.28
N ILE A 23 -6.09 1.60 -1.00
CA ILE A 23 -7.21 1.48 -1.94
C ILE A 23 -7.58 0.00 -2.15
N ALA A 24 -6.61 -0.90 -2.31
CA ALA A 24 -6.88 -2.33 -2.49
C ALA A 24 -7.59 -2.92 -1.26
N LEU A 25 -7.16 -2.55 -0.05
CA LEU A 25 -7.78 -2.95 1.21
C LEU A 25 -9.21 -2.42 1.32
N GLN A 26 -9.45 -1.15 1.00
CA GLN A 26 -10.79 -0.56 0.96
C GLN A 26 -11.73 -1.23 -0.05
N ASN A 27 -11.19 -1.83 -1.12
CA ASN A 27 -11.97 -2.61 -2.08
C ASN A 27 -12.22 -4.07 -1.63
N GLY A 28 -11.88 -4.44 -0.39
CA GLY A 28 -12.18 -5.75 0.17
C GLY A 28 -11.23 -6.87 -0.28
N VAL A 29 -9.99 -6.54 -0.66
CA VAL A 29 -9.01 -7.55 -1.09
C VAL A 29 -8.70 -8.53 0.06
N SER A 30 -8.71 -9.83 -0.23
CA SER A 30 -8.43 -10.86 0.78
C SER A 30 -6.94 -11.19 0.92
N ILE A 31 -6.11 -10.85 -0.07
CA ILE A 31 -4.67 -11.14 -0.09
C ILE A 31 -3.90 -9.93 -0.63
N LEU A 32 -2.93 -9.46 0.13
CA LEU A 32 -1.99 -8.41 -0.29
C LEU A 32 -0.57 -9.00 -0.39
N ARG A 33 0.00 -9.07 -1.60
CA ARG A 33 1.36 -9.56 -1.81
C ARG A 33 2.34 -8.39 -1.86
N VAL A 34 3.22 -8.32 -0.86
CA VAL A 34 4.12 -7.17 -0.65
C VAL A 34 5.56 -7.64 -0.46
N HIS A 35 6.53 -6.77 -0.80
CA HIS A 35 7.93 -6.96 -0.43
C HIS A 35 8.21 -6.30 0.93
N ASP A 36 7.65 -5.11 1.13
CA ASP A 36 7.78 -4.30 2.34
C ASP A 36 6.61 -4.59 3.29
N VAL A 37 6.80 -5.58 4.18
CA VAL A 37 5.76 -6.10 5.07
C VAL A 37 5.34 -5.08 6.13
N LYS A 38 6.27 -4.27 6.64
CA LYS A 38 6.01 -3.36 7.74
C LYS A 38 5.00 -2.28 7.34
N GLU A 39 5.24 -1.63 6.22
CA GLU A 39 4.42 -0.56 5.64
C GLU A 39 3.05 -1.09 5.23
N ALA A 40 2.99 -2.30 4.69
CA ALA A 40 1.73 -2.96 4.37
C ALA A 40 0.88 -3.21 5.61
N MET A 41 1.49 -3.68 6.71
CA MET A 41 0.79 -3.89 7.98
C MET A 41 0.32 -2.58 8.62
N GLU A 42 1.08 -1.50 8.48
CA GLU A 42 0.64 -0.15 8.88
C GLU A 42 -0.61 0.27 8.09
N CYS A 43 -0.65 0.04 6.78
CA CYS A 43 -1.83 0.31 5.96
C CYS A 43 -3.05 -0.51 6.41
N VAL A 44 -2.87 -1.82 6.68
CA VAL A 44 -3.95 -2.70 7.18
C VAL A 44 -4.51 -2.19 8.51
N LYS A 45 -3.63 -1.83 9.46
CA LYS A 45 -4.04 -1.30 10.75
C LYS A 45 -4.82 0.01 10.60
N LEU A 46 -4.32 0.93 9.78
CA LEU A 46 -4.96 2.22 9.55
C LEU A 46 -6.32 2.07 8.87
N VAL A 47 -6.43 1.21 7.85
CA VAL A 47 -7.71 0.96 7.16
C VAL A 47 -8.72 0.31 8.11
N GLY A 48 -8.29 -0.66 8.93
CA GLY A 48 -9.15 -1.30 9.94
C GLY A 48 -9.66 -0.33 11.00
N MET A 49 -8.91 0.73 11.34
CA MET A 49 -9.40 1.78 12.25
C MET A 49 -10.55 2.61 11.66
N ILE A 50 -10.65 2.69 10.33
CA ILE A 50 -11.68 3.46 9.62
C ILE A 50 -12.96 2.62 9.43
N GLY A 51 -12.94 1.32 9.80
CA GLY A 51 -14.10 0.43 9.71
C GLY A 51 -14.44 0.01 8.27
N CYS A 52 -13.47 0.11 7.37
CA CYS A 52 -13.57 -0.38 5.99
C CYS A 52 -13.12 -1.83 5.88
#